data_AF-A0A7R9W5A5-F1
#
_entry.id   AF-A0A7R9W5A5-F1
#
_cell.length_a   1.000
_cell.length_b   1.000
_cell.length_c   1.000
_cell.angle_alpha   90.00
_cell.angle_beta   90.00
_cell.angle_gamma   90.00
#
_symmetry.space_group_name_H-M   'P 1'
#
loop_
_entity.id
_entity.type
_entity.pdbx_description
1 polymer ?
#
loop_
_entity_poly.entity_id
_entity_poly.type
_entity_poly.pdbx_seq_one_letter_code
_entity_poly.pdbx_strand_id
1 'polypeptide(L)'
;AISLAEAESLRRILHTKQGNTTSAFSLLSIEDSSCIDSTISVPSDVSSDHLEAMSCLRFVNGDMHYTNEELAALQNALAGSPLKDRITFFEQCLRLRRREKYLWGDTPLAKLFTEEAEWHLLDARAKLQQIAM
;
A
#
# COMPACT_ATOMS: atom_id res chain seq x y z
N ALA A 1 7.92 2.89 -14.84
CA ALA A 1 7.48 4.00 -15.69
C ALA A 1 6.58 3.43 -16.78
N ILE A 2 5.48 4.10 -17.09
CA ILE A 2 4.62 3.77 -18.23
C ILE A 2 5.12 4.50 -19.47
N SER A 3 4.88 3.93 -20.65
CA SER A 3 5.18 4.58 -21.93
C SER A 3 4.18 5.70 -22.23
N LEU A 4 4.54 6.60 -23.16
CA LEU A 4 3.64 7.66 -23.61
C LEU A 4 2.36 7.11 -24.24
N ALA A 5 2.47 6.02 -24.99
CA ALA A 5 1.32 5.35 -25.59
C ALA A 5 0.37 4.74 -24.54
N GLU A 6 0.91 4.14 -23.47
CA GLU A 6 0.13 3.64 -22.35
C GLU A 6 -0.53 4.78 -21.57
N ALA A 7 0.20 5.86 -21.31
CA ALA A 7 -0.33 7.05 -20.63
C ALA A 7 -1.49 7.69 -21.42
N GLU A 8 -1.34 7.82 -22.74
CA GLU A 8 -2.41 8.32 -23.61
C GLU A 8 -3.63 7.39 -23.60
N SER A 9 -3.40 6.07 -23.57
CA SER A 9 -4.47 5.07 -23.49
C SER A 9 -5.25 5.18 -22.18
N LEU A 10 -4.55 5.31 -21.05
CA LEU A 10 -5.18 5.52 -19.74
C LEU A 10 -6.01 6.80 -19.70
N ARG A 11 -5.47 7.89 -20.25
CA ARG A 11 -6.20 9.16 -20.35
C ARG A 11 -7.47 9.02 -21.20
N ARG A 12 -7.40 8.35 -22.34
CA ARG A 12 -8.60 8.10 -23.15
C ARG A 12 -9.63 7.27 -22.39
N ILE A 13 -9.21 6.25 -21.64
CA ILE A 13 -10.11 5.42 -20.83
C ILE A 13 -10.84 6.28 -19.77
N LEU A 14 -10.13 7.16 -19.08
CA LEU A 14 -10.71 8.04 -18.05
C LEU A 14 -11.69 9.07 -18.62
N HIS A 15 -11.38 9.63 -19.79
CA HIS A 15 -12.15 10.74 -20.35
C HIS A 15 -13.20 10.33 -21.39
N THR A 16 -13.25 9.06 -21.79
CA THR A 16 -14.25 8.56 -22.75
C THR A 16 -15.42 7.91 -22.02
N LYS A 17 -16.64 8.36 -22.32
CA LYS A 17 -17.86 7.73 -21.80
C LYS A 17 -17.95 6.30 -22.33
N GLN A 18 -17.67 5.34 -21.45
CA GLN A 18 -17.80 3.93 -21.77
C GLN A 18 -19.27 3.53 -21.64
N GLY A 19 -19.81 2.89 -22.69
CA GLY A 19 -21.26 2.69 -22.86
C GLY A 19 -21.97 1.89 -21.74
N ASN A 20 -21.23 1.08 -20.96
CA ASN A 20 -21.77 0.19 -19.93
C ASN A 20 -21.11 0.32 -18.55
N THR A 21 -20.10 1.18 -18.37
CA THR A 21 -19.40 1.32 -17.08
C THR A 21 -19.86 2.60 -16.39
N THR A 22 -20.71 2.42 -15.39
CA THR A 22 -21.22 3.48 -14.49
C THR A 22 -20.17 3.90 -13.44
N SER A 23 -19.01 3.24 -13.42
CA SER A 23 -18.00 3.42 -12.38
C SER A 23 -17.15 4.65 -12.67
N ALA A 24 -17.17 5.61 -11.76
CA ALA A 24 -16.27 6.75 -11.78
C ALA A 24 -14.89 6.31 -11.24
N PHE A 25 -13.81 6.66 -11.94
CA PHE A 25 -12.45 6.31 -11.55
C PHE A 25 -11.59 7.54 -11.33
N SER A 26 -10.65 7.44 -10.40
CA SER A 26 -9.62 8.46 -10.15
C SER A 26 -8.24 7.80 -10.11
N LEU A 27 -7.25 8.48 -10.69
CA LEU A 27 -5.84 8.18 -10.52
C LEU A 27 -5.33 8.94 -9.31
N LEU A 28 -4.85 8.22 -8.31
CA LEU A 28 -4.27 8.79 -7.11
C LEU A 28 -2.76 8.57 -7.12
N SER A 29 -2.04 9.57 -6.64
CA SER A 29 -0.63 9.43 -6.27
C SER A 29 -0.53 8.64 -4.97
N ILE A 30 0.46 7.74 -4.89
CA ILE A 30 0.64 6.89 -3.70
C ILE A 30 1.25 7.65 -2.52
N GLU A 31 2.08 8.66 -2.79
CA GLU A 31 2.85 9.36 -1.75
C GLU A 31 2.01 10.34 -0.94
N ASP A 32 1.11 11.07 -1.59
CA ASP A 32 0.33 12.17 -1.01
C ASP A 32 -1.18 11.96 -1.17
N SER A 33 -1.60 10.83 -1.75
CA SER A 33 -3.01 10.53 -2.05
C SER A 33 -3.69 11.59 -2.95
N SER A 34 -2.91 12.41 -3.65
CA SER A 34 -3.45 13.46 -4.50
C SER A 34 -4.08 12.89 -5.75
N CYS A 35 -5.20 13.47 -6.17
CA CYS A 35 -5.84 13.10 -7.42
C CYS A 35 -5.06 13.69 -8.61
N ILE A 36 -4.51 12.82 -9.44
CA ILE A 36 -3.75 13.17 -10.65
C ILE A 36 -4.71 13.42 -11.81
N ASP A 37 -5.70 12.55 -11.99
CA ASP A 37 -6.70 12.63 -13.05
C ASP A 37 -7.95 11.84 -12.64
N SER A 38 -9.12 12.19 -13.17
CA SER A 38 -10.37 11.51 -12.83
C SER A 38 -11.36 11.52 -14.00
N THR A 39 -12.31 10.59 -13.92
CA THR A 39 -13.45 10.55 -14.84
C THR A 39 -14.36 11.76 -14.59
N ILE A 40 -14.98 12.29 -15.64
CA ILE A 40 -15.90 13.45 -15.58
C ILE A 40 -17.03 13.26 -14.55
N SER A 41 -17.42 12.02 -14.27
CA SER A 41 -18.48 11.67 -13.32
C SER A 41 -18.04 11.65 -11.85
N VAL A 42 -16.74 11.80 -11.54
CA VAL A 42 -16.27 11.90 -10.15
C VAL A 42 -16.61 13.28 -9.61
N PRO A 43 -17.40 13.41 -8.53
CA PRO A 43 -17.63 14.69 -7.90
C PRO A 43 -16.31 15.25 -7.33
N SER A 44 -16.00 16.52 -7.59
CA SER A 44 -14.77 17.16 -7.08
C SER A 44 -14.71 17.26 -5.55
N ASP A 45 -15.84 17.09 -4.86
CA ASP A 45 -15.97 17.25 -3.40
C ASP A 45 -15.85 15.93 -2.60
N VAL A 46 -15.45 14.82 -3.22
CA VAL A 46 -15.20 13.60 -2.45
C VAL A 46 -13.84 13.73 -1.76
N SER A 47 -13.80 14.48 -0.65
CA SER A 47 -12.77 14.41 0.37
C SER A 47 -12.92 13.08 1.12
N SER A 48 -12.86 11.97 0.40
CA SER A 48 -12.81 10.66 1.03
C SER A 48 -11.43 10.50 1.61
N ASP A 49 -11.39 10.38 2.94
CA ASP A 49 -10.22 9.90 3.65
C ASP A 49 -9.87 8.51 3.10
N HIS A 50 -8.93 8.48 2.15
CA HIS A 50 -8.50 7.26 1.47
C HIS A 50 -7.41 6.53 2.27
N LEU A 51 -7.12 6.95 3.50
CA LEU A 51 -6.00 6.46 4.30
C LEU A 51 -5.94 4.93 4.38
N GLU A 52 -7.07 4.27 4.63
CA GLU A 52 -7.13 2.81 4.72
C GLU A 52 -6.83 2.14 3.37
N ALA A 53 -7.49 2.58 2.30
CA ALA A 53 -7.29 2.04 0.96
C ALA A 53 -5.85 2.28 0.47
N MET A 54 -5.30 3.47 0.72
CA MET A 54 -3.93 3.82 0.36
C MET A 54 -2.93 3.02 1.16
N SER A 55 -3.13 2.84 2.47
CA SER A 55 -2.31 1.99 3.31
C SER A 55 -2.27 0.54 2.80
N CYS A 56 -3.42 0.01 2.37
CA CYS A 56 -3.52 -1.32 1.76
C CYS A 56 -2.78 -1.41 0.41
N LEU A 57 -2.94 -0.42 -0.47
CA LEU A 57 -2.24 -0.39 -1.76
C LEU A 57 -0.73 -0.28 -1.56
N ARG A 58 -0.26 0.55 -0.61
CA ARG A 58 1.14 0.65 -0.20
C ARG A 58 1.68 -0.68 0.35
N PHE A 59 0.85 -1.43 1.07
CA PHE A 59 1.23 -2.73 1.63
C PHE A 59 1.46 -3.75 0.53
N VAL A 60 0.55 -3.82 -0.46
CA VAL A 60 0.75 -4.62 -1.68
C VAL A 60 1.95 -4.10 -2.48
N ASN A 61 2.22 -2.78 -2.43
CA ASN A 61 3.40 -2.18 -3.04
C ASN A 61 4.73 -2.53 -2.34
N GLY A 62 4.70 -3.17 -1.17
CA GLY A 62 5.92 -3.51 -0.44
C GLY A 62 6.56 -2.32 0.28
N ASP A 63 5.80 -1.26 0.55
CA ASP A 63 6.25 -0.15 1.37
C ASP A 63 6.48 -0.62 2.81
N MET A 64 7.41 0.01 3.53
CA MET A 64 7.80 -0.38 4.90
C MET A 64 7.72 0.76 5.91
N HIS A 65 7.67 2.00 5.43
CA HIS A 65 7.71 3.22 6.24
C HIS A 65 6.32 3.84 6.32
N TYR A 66 5.60 3.46 7.37
CA TYR A 66 4.26 3.95 7.66
C TYR A 66 4.27 4.89 8.85
N THR A 67 3.38 5.87 8.83
CA THR A 67 3.04 6.63 10.05
C THR A 67 2.23 5.76 11.01
N ASN A 68 2.10 6.19 12.27
CA ASN A 68 1.30 5.45 13.24
C ASN A 68 -0.19 5.41 12.83
N GLU A 69 -0.70 6.47 12.21
CA GLU A 69 -2.09 6.55 11.73
C GLU A 69 -2.32 5.57 10.57
N GLU A 70 -1.40 5.51 9.62
CA GLU A 70 -1.46 4.56 8.50
C GLU A 70 -1.34 3.11 8.98
N LEU A 71 -0.47 2.83 9.95
CA LEU A 71 -0.36 1.50 10.55
C LEU A 71 -1.65 1.09 11.25
N ALA A 72 -2.30 2.00 11.99
CA ALA A 72 -3.57 1.72 12.63
C ALA A 72 -4.67 1.42 11.60
N ALA A 73 -4.74 2.20 10.52
CA ALA A 73 -5.67 1.95 9.42
C ALA A 73 -5.41 0.59 8.76
N LEU A 74 -4.14 0.24 8.52
CA LEU A 74 -3.76 -1.05 7.95
C LEU A 74 -4.04 -2.23 8.89
N GLN A 75 -3.83 -2.07 10.20
CA GLN A 75 -4.16 -3.08 11.21
C GLN A 75 -5.67 -3.34 11.24
N ASN A 76 -6.48 -2.28 11.16
CA ASN A 76 -7.93 -2.39 11.10
C ASN A 76 -8.38 -3.11 9.82
N ALA A 77 -7.84 -2.74 8.66
CA ALA A 77 -8.16 -3.37 7.38
C ALA A 77 -7.82 -4.88 7.36
N LEU A 78 -6.73 -5.26 8.03
CA LEU A 78 -6.25 -6.65 8.09
C LEU A 78 -6.68 -7.40 9.35
N ALA A 79 -7.59 -6.85 10.16
CA ALA A 79 -7.97 -7.42 11.45
C ALA A 79 -8.47 -8.87 11.35
N GLY A 80 -9.11 -9.25 10.23
CA GLY A 80 -9.57 -10.62 9.96
C GLY A 80 -8.48 -11.61 9.53
N SER A 81 -7.27 -11.15 9.24
CA SER A 81 -6.16 -12.00 8.78
C SER A 81 -5.18 -12.31 9.91
N PRO A 82 -4.84 -13.59 10.17
CA PRO A 82 -3.81 -13.97 11.14
C PRO A 82 -2.44 -13.34 10.83
N LEU A 83 -1.64 -13.03 11.86
CA LEU A 83 -0.31 -12.41 11.70
C LEU A 83 0.59 -13.20 10.74
N LYS A 84 0.60 -14.53 10.86
CA LYS A 84 1.38 -15.42 9.99
C LYS A 84 1.01 -15.26 8.52
N ASP A 85 -0.26 -15.08 8.21
CA ASP A 85 -0.75 -14.94 6.84
C ASP A 85 -0.37 -13.58 6.27
N ARG A 86 -0.42 -12.52 7.10
CA ARG A 86 0.05 -11.17 6.73
C ARG A 86 1.53 -11.18 6.34
N ILE A 87 2.38 -11.81 7.17
CA ILE A 87 3.82 -11.95 6.90
C ILE A 87 4.03 -12.73 5.61
N THR A 88 3.42 -13.90 5.51
CA THR A 88 3.60 -14.79 4.35
C THR A 88 3.19 -14.07 3.07
N PHE A 89 2.03 -13.40 3.07
CA PHE A 89 1.57 -12.61 1.93
C PHE A 89 2.57 -11.52 1.55
N PHE A 90 3.03 -10.73 2.52
CA PHE A 90 3.98 -9.65 2.27
C PHE A 90 5.31 -10.15 1.71
N GLU A 91 5.86 -11.22 2.27
CA GLU A 91 7.08 -11.86 1.78
C GLU A 91 6.91 -12.42 0.36
N GLN A 92 5.73 -12.98 0.03
CA GLN A 92 5.43 -13.40 -1.34
C GLN A 92 5.41 -12.20 -2.30
N CYS A 93 4.81 -11.07 -1.90
CA CYS A 93 4.83 -9.83 -2.69
C CYS A 93 6.27 -9.32 -2.90
N LEU A 94 7.09 -9.30 -1.86
CA LEU A 94 8.50 -8.90 -1.96
C LEU A 94 9.31 -9.84 -2.86
N ARG A 95 9.08 -11.15 -2.78
CA ARG A 95 9.80 -12.16 -3.58
C ARG A 95 9.65 -11.95 -5.09
N LEU A 96 8.50 -11.45 -5.54
CA LEU A 96 8.21 -11.22 -6.96
C LEU A 96 8.78 -9.89 -7.49
N ARG A 97 9.28 -9.01 -6.60
CA ARG A 97 9.81 -7.70 -6.99
C ARG A 97 11.27 -7.82 -7.46
N ARG A 98 11.60 -7.02 -8.47
CA ARG A 98 12.96 -6.93 -9.05
C ARG A 98 13.90 -6.00 -8.28
N ARG A 99 13.36 -5.16 -7.38
CA ARG A 99 14.14 -4.22 -6.55
C ARG A 99 14.82 -4.96 -5.40
N GLU A 100 15.88 -4.36 -4.87
CA GLU A 100 16.63 -4.88 -3.73
C GLU A 100 15.69 -5.13 -2.53
N LYS A 101 15.87 -6.30 -1.89
CA LYS A 101 15.01 -6.74 -0.79
C LYS A 101 15.49 -6.09 0.50
N TYR A 102 14.82 -5.02 0.91
CA TYR A 102 15.02 -4.46 2.24
C TYR A 102 14.45 -5.44 3.28
N LEU A 103 15.18 -5.64 4.38
CA LEU A 103 14.63 -6.31 5.54
C LEU A 103 13.55 -5.40 6.13
N TRP A 104 12.35 -5.93 6.34
CA TRP A 104 11.26 -5.17 6.96
C TRP A 104 11.32 -5.19 8.50
N GLY A 105 12.19 -6.01 9.08
CA GLY A 105 12.24 -6.26 10.54
C GLY A 105 12.65 -5.06 11.38
N ASP A 106 13.38 -4.09 10.81
CA ASP A 106 13.79 -2.84 11.45
C ASP A 106 12.87 -1.65 11.11
N THR A 107 11.80 -1.90 10.37
CA THR A 107 10.89 -0.86 9.89
C THR A 107 9.61 -0.80 10.74
N PRO A 108 8.89 0.34 10.73
CA PRO A 108 7.61 0.45 11.45
C PRO A 108 6.59 -0.64 11.09
N LEU A 109 6.65 -1.17 9.85
CA LEU A 109 5.80 -2.25 9.39
C LEU A 109 5.91 -3.53 10.23
N ALA A 110 7.04 -3.79 10.89
CA ALA A 110 7.22 -4.99 11.73
C ALA A 110 6.15 -5.12 12.83
N LYS A 111 5.56 -4.00 13.28
CA LYS A 111 4.42 -3.96 14.22
C LYS A 111 3.16 -4.61 13.68
N LEU A 112 2.93 -4.59 12.36
CA LEU A 112 1.77 -5.23 11.71
C LEU A 112 1.82 -6.76 11.82
N PHE A 113 3.03 -7.29 11.97
CA PHE A 113 3.36 -8.71 11.96
C PHE A 113 3.62 -9.29 13.35
N THR A 114 3.61 -8.43 14.38
CA THR A 114 4.02 -8.77 15.74
C THR A 114 2.92 -8.35 16.70
N GLU A 115 2.62 -9.18 17.70
CA GLU A 115 1.68 -8.82 18.74
C GLU A 115 2.12 -7.55 19.48
N GLU A 116 1.18 -6.72 19.89
CA GLU A 116 1.46 -5.43 20.55
C GLU A 116 2.31 -5.60 21.82
N ALA A 117 2.04 -6.67 22.59
CA ALA A 117 2.82 -7.01 23.78
C ALA A 117 4.31 -7.28 23.48
N GLU A 118 4.64 -7.70 22.26
CA GLU A 118 6.00 -8.03 21.82
C GLU A 118 6.70 -6.89 21.09
N TRP A 119 6.08 -5.72 20.89
CA TRP A 119 6.69 -4.63 20.13
C TRP A 119 8.04 -4.15 20.71
N HIS A 120 8.22 -4.25 22.04
CA HIS A 120 9.47 -3.93 22.70
C HIS A 120 10.64 -4.85 22.32
N LEU A 121 10.36 -6.03 21.73
CA LEU A 121 11.36 -6.98 21.27
C LEU A 121 11.81 -6.73 19.82
N LEU A 122 11.12 -5.86 19.08
CA LEU A 122 11.40 -5.63 17.66
C LEU A 122 12.83 -5.14 17.43
N ASP A 123 13.31 -4.19 18.23
CA ASP A 123 14.68 -3.67 18.11
C ASP A 123 15.75 -4.77 18.32
N ALA A 124 15.50 -5.68 19.25
CA ALA A 124 16.39 -6.80 19.51
C ALA A 124 16.36 -7.82 18.36
N ARG A 125 15.17 -8.15 17.84
CA ARG A 125 14.99 -9.07 16.70
C ARG A 125 15.65 -8.52 15.43
N ALA A 126 15.48 -7.23 15.15
CA ALA A 126 16.08 -6.55 14.01
C ALA A 126 17.62 -6.66 14.04
N LYS A 127 18.25 -6.39 15.19
CA LYS A 127 19.70 -6.51 15.36
C LYS A 127 20.20 -7.94 15.17
N LEU A 128 19.47 -8.94 15.63
CA LEU A 128 19.83 -10.35 15.43
C LEU A 128 19.73 -10.74 13.95
N GLN A 129 18.72 -10.27 13.22
CA GLN A 129 18.60 -10.53 11.78
C GLN A 129 19.75 -9.92 10.97
N GLN A 130 20.24 -8.74 11.36
CA GLN A 130 21.38 -8.10 10.69
C GLN A 130 22.70 -8.88 10.89
N ILE A 131 22.86 -9.62 11.99
CA ILE A 131 24.08 -10.41 12.26
C ILE A 131 24.05 -11.78 11.57
N ALA A 132 22.86 -12.32 11.30
CA ALA A 132 22.68 -13.63 10.69
C ALA A 132 22.82 -13.63 9.16
N MET A 133 23.08 -12.47 8.55
CA MET A 133 23.20 -12.26 7.11
C MET A 133 24.66 -11.99 6.73
#